data_AF-A0A9E7CQJ8-F1
#
_entry.id   AF-A0A9E7CQJ8-F1
#
_cell.length_a   1.000
_cell.length_b   1.000
_cell.length_c   1.000
_cell.angle_alpha   90.00
_cell.angle_beta   90.00
_cell.angle_gamma   90.00
#
_symmetry.space_group_name_H-M   'P 1'
#
loop_
_entity.id
_entity.type
_entity.pdbx_description
1 polymer ?
#
loop_
_entity_poly.entity_id
_entity_poly.type
_entity_poly.pdbx_seq_one_letter_code
_entity_poly.pdbx_strand_id
1 'polypeptide(L)'
;MNPVFEKEGFSDADIQTAGLVSTRDDGSTYDKFRGRIMFPITDRRGRVVAFGGRLLDPGEPKYLNSPETPSFTKGTFFITGQKHKHPLKRLAPIGG
;
A
#
# COMPACT_ATOMS: atom_id res chain seq x y z
N MET A 1 14.11 0.26 10.66
CA MET A 1 13.34 -0.78 9.93
C MET A 1 12.77 -1.77 10.93
N ASN A 2 11.63 -2.41 10.65
CA ASN A 2 11.10 -3.47 11.50
C ASN A 2 12.08 -4.66 11.57
N PRO A 3 12.55 -5.09 12.75
CA PRO A 3 13.55 -6.16 12.88
C PRO A 3 13.02 -7.53 12.43
N VAL A 4 11.70 -7.68 12.23
CA VAL A 4 11.11 -8.93 11.74
C VAL A 4 11.65 -9.30 10.35
N PHE A 5 11.94 -8.32 9.48
CA PHE A 5 12.35 -8.63 8.12
C PHE A 5 13.76 -9.23 8.06
N GLU A 6 14.68 -8.67 8.85
CA GLU A 6 16.04 -9.19 9.00
C GLU A 6 16.03 -10.60 9.60
N LYS A 7 15.19 -10.81 10.63
CA LYS A 7 15.03 -12.11 11.27
C LYS A 7 14.52 -13.19 10.31
N GLU A 8 13.58 -12.84 9.43
CA GLU A 8 13.02 -13.75 8.43
C GLU A 8 13.89 -13.85 7.16
N GLY A 9 15.00 -13.11 7.08
CA GLY A 9 15.99 -13.21 6.00
C GLY A 9 15.58 -12.52 4.69
N PHE A 10 14.66 -11.56 4.73
CA PHE A 10 14.30 -10.78 3.53
C PHE A 10 15.35 -9.73 3.23
N SER A 11 15.68 -9.53 1.94
CA SER A 11 16.58 -8.47 1.52
C SER A 11 15.88 -7.11 1.54
N ASP A 12 16.63 -6.02 1.76
CA ASP A 12 16.10 -4.65 1.70
C ASP A 12 15.43 -4.35 0.35
N ALA A 13 16.00 -4.87 -0.73
CA ALA A 13 15.46 -4.72 -2.08
C ALA A 13 14.09 -5.40 -2.24
N ASP A 14 13.90 -6.58 -1.66
CA ASP A 14 12.62 -7.28 -1.69
C ASP A 14 11.55 -6.53 -0.89
N ILE A 15 11.91 -6.02 0.29
CA ILE A 15 11.00 -5.32 1.18
C ILE A 15 10.58 -3.97 0.58
N GLN A 16 11.53 -3.27 -0.06
CA GLN A 16 11.26 -2.04 -0.80
C GLN A 16 10.36 -2.32 -2.01
N THR A 17 10.66 -3.37 -2.78
CA THR A 17 9.85 -3.80 -3.94
C THR A 17 8.42 -4.19 -3.54
N ALA A 18 8.25 -4.80 -2.37
CA ALA A 18 6.94 -5.11 -1.78
C ALA A 18 6.19 -3.87 -1.25
N GLY A 19 6.83 -2.69 -1.23
CA GLY A 19 6.23 -1.43 -0.80
C GLY A 19 5.98 -1.33 0.70
N LEU A 20 6.70 -2.11 1.51
CA LEU A 20 6.55 -2.14 2.98
C LEU A 20 7.39 -1.08 3.69
N VAL A 21 8.46 -0.61 3.04
CA VAL A 21 9.33 0.45 3.53
C VAL A 21 9.30 1.67 2.62
N SER A 22 9.81 2.78 3.11
CA SER A 22 10.10 3.98 2.34
C SER A 22 11.48 4.49 2.70
N THR A 23 12.15 5.11 1.74
CA THR A 23 13.53 5.59 1.88
C THR A 23 13.50 7.10 2.08
N ARG A 24 14.31 7.61 3.00
CA ARG A 24 14.56 9.05 3.19
C ARG A 24 15.65 9.55 2.25
N ASP A 25 15.80 10.85 2.17
CA ASP A 25 16.85 11.49 1.36
C ASP A 25 18.26 11.15 1.85
N ASP A 26 18.42 10.83 3.14
CA ASP A 26 19.67 10.37 3.74
C ASP A 26 19.99 8.88 3.48
N GLY A 27 19.14 8.18 2.71
CA GLY A 27 19.29 6.76 2.38
C GLY A 27 18.76 5.81 3.46
N SER A 28 18.33 6.31 4.62
CA SER A 28 17.74 5.45 5.67
C SER A 28 16.34 4.98 5.30
N THR A 29 16.02 3.73 5.65
CA THR A 29 14.70 3.12 5.43
C THR A 29 13.85 3.16 6.69
N TYR A 30 12.54 3.30 6.51
CA TYR A 30 11.56 3.24 7.59
C TYR A 30 10.27 2.55 7.15
N ASP A 31 9.54 2.02 8.13
CA ASP A 31 8.29 1.30 7.90
C ASP A 31 7.23 2.27 7.35
N LYS A 32 6.69 1.96 6.17
CA LYS A 32 5.76 2.83 5.46
C LYS A 32 4.44 3.04 6.22
N PHE A 33 3.98 2.00 6.91
CA PHE A 33 2.68 1.97 7.59
C PHE A 33 2.76 2.24 9.10
N ARG A 34 3.84 2.88 9.57
CA ARG A 34 4.03 3.18 10.99
C ARG A 34 2.85 3.98 11.56
N GLY A 35 2.34 3.56 12.72
CA GLY A 35 1.22 4.22 13.42
C GLY A 35 -0.15 4.00 12.79
N ARG A 36 -0.30 3.05 11.86
CA ARG A 36 -1.56 2.81 11.14
C ARG A 36 -2.09 1.41 11.43
N ILE A 37 -3.42 1.28 11.51
CA ILE A 37 -4.08 -0.03 11.39
C ILE A 37 -3.91 -0.50 9.96
N MET A 38 -3.32 -1.68 9.79
CA MET A 38 -3.10 -2.30 8.48
C MET A 38 -4.25 -3.22 8.07
N PHE A 39 -4.68 -3.10 6.82
CA PHE A 39 -5.67 -3.96 6.17
C PHE A 39 -5.00 -4.67 5.00
N PRO A 40 -4.96 -6.02 4.98
CA PRO A 40 -4.40 -6.74 3.85
C PRO A 40 -5.30 -6.61 2.62
N ILE A 41 -4.68 -6.47 1.45
CA ILE A 41 -5.33 -6.55 0.15
C ILE A 41 -4.91 -7.87 -0.49
N THR A 42 -5.88 -8.71 -0.84
CA THR A 42 -5.63 -10.06 -1.33
C THR A 42 -5.99 -10.23 -2.80
N ASP A 43 -5.28 -11.13 -3.48
CA ASP A 43 -5.67 -11.58 -4.82
C ASP A 43 -6.84 -12.57 -4.81
N ARG A 44 -7.25 -13.01 -6.00
CA ARG A 44 -8.34 -14.01 -6.15
C ARG A 44 -8.06 -15.36 -5.50
N ARG A 45 -6.80 -15.65 -5.17
CA ARG A 45 -6.36 -16.88 -4.49
C ARG A 45 -6.21 -16.66 -2.98
N GLY A 46 -6.55 -15.47 -2.47
CA GLY A 46 -6.41 -15.11 -1.06
C GLY A 46 -4.99 -14.75 -0.63
N ARG A 47 -4.04 -14.62 -1.57
CA ARG A 47 -2.66 -14.23 -1.24
C ARG A 47 -2.60 -12.73 -1.00
N VAL A 48 -1.94 -12.31 0.07
CA VAL A 48 -1.73 -10.88 0.33
C VAL A 48 -0.77 -10.31 -0.72
N VAL A 49 -1.22 -9.27 -1.42
CA VAL A 49 -0.45 -8.62 -2.50
C VAL A 49 -0.13 -7.16 -2.20
N ALA A 50 -0.85 -6.54 -1.26
CA ALA A 50 -0.62 -5.17 -0.82
C ALA A 50 -1.28 -4.92 0.53
N PHE A 51 -1.09 -3.71 1.07
CA PHE A 51 -1.71 -3.26 2.30
C PHE A 51 -2.32 -1.86 2.15
N GLY A 52 -3.45 -1.67 2.80
CA GLY A 52 -3.98 -0.36 3.16
C GLY A 52 -3.68 -0.06 4.63
N GLY A 53 -3.54 1.21 4.99
CA GLY A 53 -3.23 1.66 6.34
C GLY A 53 -4.08 2.86 6.73
N ARG A 54 -4.86 2.74 7.81
CA ARG A 54 -5.65 3.85 8.37
C ARG A 54 -4.97 4.43 9.59
N LEU A 55 -4.74 5.74 9.58
CA LEU A 55 -4.26 6.46 10.75
C LEU A 55 -5.41 6.56 11.78
N LEU A 56 -5.12 6.26 13.04
CA LEU A 56 -6.07 6.43 14.15
C LEU A 56 -5.95 7.80 14.80
N ASP A 57 -4.71 8.27 14.92
CA ASP A 57 -4.39 9.56 15.50
C ASP A 57 -4.64 10.70 14.49
N PRO A 58 -4.76 11.95 14.97
CA PRO A 58 -4.80 13.11 14.09
C PRO A 58 -3.55 13.17 13.19
N GLY A 59 -3.76 13.38 11.89
CA GLY A 59 -2.68 13.50 10.91
C GLY A 59 -3.13 13.12 9.51
N GLU A 60 -2.22 13.30 8.55
CA GLU A 60 -2.48 13.06 7.13
C GLU A 60 -1.41 12.17 6.48
N PRO A 61 -1.78 11.39 5.45
CA PRO A 61 -3.15 11.15 4.99
C PRO A 61 -3.89 10.19 5.93
N LYS A 62 -5.22 10.31 6.02
CA LYS A 62 -6.07 9.38 6.81
C LYS A 62 -5.94 7.92 6.35
N TYR A 63 -5.78 7.72 5.04
CA TYR A 63 -5.55 6.42 4.41
C TYR A 63 -4.27 6.45 3.59
N LEU A 64 -3.45 5.43 3.75
CA LEU A 64 -2.24 5.19 2.98
C LEU A 64 -2.34 3.81 2.33
N ASN A 65 -2.08 3.68 1.04
CA ASN A 65 -2.06 2.39 0.36
C ASN A 65 -0.61 2.05 -0.03
N SER A 66 -0.34 0.75 -0.23
CA SER A 66 0.87 0.31 -0.93
C SER A 66 1.01 1.05 -2.27
N PRO A 67 2.25 1.36 -2.68
CA PRO A 67 2.53 1.80 -4.04
C PRO A 67 2.23 0.68 -5.04
N GLU A 68 2.34 0.97 -6.33
CA GLU A 68 2.37 -0.08 -7.36
C GLU A 68 3.55 -1.03 -7.06
N THR A 69 3.30 -2.34 -7.12
CA THR A 69 4.32 -3.39 -6.97
C THR A 69 4.13 -4.43 -8.06
N PRO A 70 5.12 -5.31 -8.32
CA PRO A 70 4.93 -6.42 -9.28
C PRO A 70 3.72 -7.31 -8.97
N SER A 71 3.26 -7.34 -7.71
CA SER A 71 2.10 -8.13 -7.28
C SER A 71 0.80 -7.32 -7.14
N PHE A 72 0.84 -5.99 -7.21
CA PHE A 72 -0.31 -5.13 -6.94
C PHE A 72 -0.39 -3.92 -7.88
N THR A 73 -1.54 -3.80 -8.55
CA THR A 73 -1.94 -2.63 -9.32
C THR A 73 -3.24 -2.04 -8.78
N LYS A 74 -3.22 -0.75 -8.43
CA LYS A 74 -4.29 -0.07 -7.66
C LYS A 74 -5.64 -0.01 -8.40
N GLY A 75 -5.63 -0.17 -9.74
CA GLY A 75 -6.84 -0.24 -10.57
C GLY A 75 -7.43 -1.65 -10.74
N THR A 76 -6.69 -2.69 -10.33
CA THR A 76 -7.10 -4.10 -10.46
C THR A 76 -7.63 -4.66 -9.13
N PHE A 77 -7.18 -4.09 -8.01
CA PHE A 77 -7.55 -4.51 -6.66
C PHE A 77 -8.31 -3.40 -5.93
N PHE A 78 -9.60 -3.65 -5.64
CA PHE A 78 -10.46 -2.71 -4.93
C PHE A 78 -10.72 -3.21 -3.51
N ILE A 79 -10.50 -2.34 -2.51
CA ILE A 79 -10.69 -2.68 -1.09
C ILE A 79 -12.17 -2.60 -0.65
N THR A 80 -13.03 -2.04 -1.50
CA THR A 80 -14.49 -2.09 -1.34
C THR A 80 -15.01 -3.26 -2.16
N GLY A 81 -15.64 -4.24 -1.52
CA GLY A 81 -16.19 -5.44 -2.16
C GLY A 81 -17.39 -5.20 -3.09
N GLN A 82 -17.40 -4.12 -3.86
CA GLN A 82 -18.43 -3.81 -4.85
C GLN A 82 -17.92 -4.20 -6.24
N LYS A 83 -18.56 -5.20 -6.86
CA LYS A 83 -18.46 -5.41 -8.30
C LYS A 83 -19.01 -4.16 -8.99
N HIS A 84 -18.17 -3.20 -9.34
CA HIS A 84 -18.57 -2.11 -10.22
C HIS A 84 -18.79 -2.68 -11.63
N LYS A 85 -20.02 -3.07 -11.93
CA LYS A 85 -20.51 -3.19 -13.31
C LYS A 85 -20.67 -1.78 -13.89
N HIS A 86 -19.57 -1.08 -14.16
CA HIS A 86 -19.46 -0.07 -15.22
C HIS A 86 -18.05 0.56 -15.24
N PRO A 87 -17.49 0.83 -16.42
CA PRO A 87 -16.19 1.50 -16.55
C PRO A 87 -16.28 2.90 -15.94
N LEU A 88 -15.30 3.24 -15.09
CA LEU A 88 -15.13 4.59 -14.57
C LEU A 88 -14.91 5.53 -15.75
N LYS A 89 -15.95 6.28 -16.14
CA LYS A 89 -15.80 7.41 -17.06
C LYS A 89 -14.85 8.40 -16.39
N ARG A 90 -13.76 8.73 -17.08
CA ARG A 90 -12.84 9.83 -16.75
C ARG A 90 -13.67 11.04 -16.31
N LEU A 91 -13.52 11.47 -15.06
CA LEU A 91 -14.03 12.76 -14.63
C LEU A 91 -13.21 13.81 -15.38
N ALA A 92 -13.89 14.62 -16.22
CA ALA A 92 -13.29 15.80 -16.82
C ALA A 92 -12.90 16.80 -15.71
N PRO A 93 -11.84 17.61 -15.92
CA PRO A 93 -11.46 18.64 -14.95
C PRO A 93 -12.58 19.68 -14.81
N ILE A 94 -12.89 20.06 -13.57
CA ILE A 94 -13.84 21.12 -13.26
C ILE A 94 -13.03 22.41 -13.08
N GLY A 95 -13.36 23.44 -13.85
CA GLY A 95 -12.80 24.80 -13.79
C GLY A 95 -12.42 25.28 -15.20
N GLY A 96 -13.04 26.31 -15.80
CA GLY A 96 -13.83 27.39 -15.22
C GLY A 96 -12.91 28.50 -14.74
#